data_AF-A0AA88QLX3-F1
#
_entry.id   AF-A0AA88QLX3-F1
#
_cell.length_a   1.000
_cell.length_b   1.000
_cell.length_c   1.000
_cell.angle_alpha   90.00
_cell.angle_beta   90.00
_cell.angle_gamma   90.00
#
_symmetry.space_group_name_H-M   'P 1'
#
loop_
_entity.id
_entity.type
_entity.pdbx_description
1 polymer ?
#
loop_
_entity_poly.entity_id
_entity_poly.type
_entity_poly.pdbx_seq_one_letter_code
_entity_poly.pdbx_strand_id
1 'polypeptide(L)'
;MEGMSLKQGKLCNAVSVSVVLRSDGSIAEYTVCNSVTRPTYMLTYESASELLHLNLEEEVELRMLGEATGLRLQWRRKQYGVSMQHSEGCLDDIFGAIETASLETRIKVANPDDPDPSINLYVENQADPAMRLVSEMMILCGEAIATFGSDNNLPLAYRGQPQSNIDASLFFFFNVKAFLRGDSPPFSAGQLEGIASIVNMHARVAKRLFNSSLWYWLLEYLRRQPKDKRFRALILKSIKDRIAALLLVEVGFQASAWVSVGSQIGDEVELQVEELIHVMIFCLSRRLCVEHEDTPLAGLNSELSLF
;
A
#
# COMPACT_ATOMS: atom_id res chain seq x y z
N MET A 1 -7.38 6.42 23.62
CA MET A 1 -7.97 6.65 22.27
C MET A 1 -9.23 5.83 21.98
N GLU A 2 -9.80 5.07 22.93
CA GLU A 2 -10.98 4.19 22.68
C GLU A 2 -12.27 4.88 22.19
N GLY A 3 -12.36 6.21 22.31
CA GLY A 3 -13.53 7.01 21.89
C GLY A 3 -13.49 7.60 20.47
N MET A 4 -12.42 7.36 19.70
CA MET A 4 -12.26 7.93 18.34
C MET A 4 -12.48 6.91 17.21
N SER A 5 -12.57 5.62 17.53
CA SER A 5 -12.82 4.57 16.54
C SER A 5 -14.29 4.60 16.09
N LEU A 6 -14.51 4.55 14.78
CA LEU A 6 -15.84 4.43 14.16
C LEU A 6 -16.36 3.01 14.34
N LYS A 7 -17.07 2.77 15.45
CA LYS A 7 -17.58 1.44 15.83
C LYS A 7 -18.96 1.20 15.24
N GLN A 8 -19.15 0.02 14.65
CA GLN A 8 -20.44 -0.41 14.11
C GLN A 8 -21.57 -0.25 15.13
N GLY A 9 -22.70 0.27 14.65
CA GLY A 9 -23.93 0.42 15.40
C GLY A 9 -23.89 1.49 16.50
N LYS A 10 -22.76 2.16 16.73
CA LYS A 10 -22.60 3.21 17.75
C LYS A 10 -22.56 4.60 17.10
N LEU A 11 -23.05 5.61 17.82
CA LEU A 11 -22.87 7.00 17.43
C LEU A 11 -21.41 7.40 17.64
N CYS A 12 -20.79 7.94 16.61
CA CYS A 12 -19.39 8.33 16.59
C CYS A 12 -19.27 9.77 16.09
N ASN A 13 -18.45 10.57 16.76
CA ASN A 13 -18.14 11.92 16.30
C ASN A 13 -17.09 11.84 15.19
N ALA A 14 -17.34 12.51 14.07
CA ALA A 14 -16.47 12.50 12.90
C ALA A 14 -16.32 13.92 12.31
N VAL A 15 -15.20 14.14 11.62
CA VAL A 15 -15.11 15.20 10.60
C VAL A 15 -15.44 14.52 9.29
N SER A 16 -16.46 15.01 8.61
CA SER A 16 -16.91 14.46 7.35
C SER A 16 -16.58 15.40 6.21
N VAL A 17 -16.20 14.81 5.08
CA VAL A 17 -15.98 15.50 3.82
C VAL A 17 -17.02 14.99 2.83
N SER A 18 -17.83 15.91 2.31
CA SER A 18 -18.76 15.64 1.22
C SER A 18 -18.19 16.22 -0.06
N VAL A 19 -18.31 15.50 -1.18
CA VAL A 19 -17.83 15.94 -2.48
C VAL A 19 -18.88 15.64 -3.54
N VAL A 20 -19.14 16.62 -4.41
CA VAL A 20 -19.88 16.43 -5.65
C VAL A 20 -18.89 16.31 -6.79
N LEU A 21 -18.94 15.20 -7.52
CA LEU A 21 -18.07 14.97 -8.68
C LEU A 21 -18.77 15.40 -9.97
N ARG A 22 -17.99 16.00 -10.88
CA ARG A 22 -18.40 16.17 -12.28
C ARG A 22 -18.31 14.84 -13.02
N SER A 23 -18.93 14.75 -14.19
CA SER A 23 -18.89 13.57 -15.06
C SER A 23 -17.48 13.19 -15.53
N ASP A 24 -16.52 14.11 -15.49
CA ASP A 24 -15.12 13.85 -15.83
C ASP A 24 -14.29 13.31 -14.66
N GLY A 25 -14.85 13.28 -13.44
CA GLY A 25 -14.18 12.88 -12.20
C GLY A 25 -13.48 14.01 -11.45
N SER A 26 -13.59 15.27 -11.89
CA SER A 26 -13.12 16.43 -11.12
C SER A 26 -14.07 16.78 -9.97
N ILE A 27 -13.55 17.47 -8.95
CA ILE A 27 -14.36 18.01 -7.85
C ILE A 27 -15.17 19.21 -8.37
N ALA A 28 -16.50 19.12 -8.30
CA ALA A 28 -17.41 20.23 -8.58
C ALA A 28 -17.56 21.13 -7.36
N GLU A 29 -17.91 20.52 -6.24
CA GLU A 29 -18.18 21.17 -4.96
C GLU A 29 -17.69 20.26 -3.84
N TYR A 30 -17.31 20.86 -2.72
CA TYR A 30 -16.92 20.11 -1.53
C TYR A 30 -17.45 20.81 -0.28
N THR A 31 -17.60 20.06 0.80
CA THR A 31 -17.97 20.59 2.12
C THR A 31 -17.28 19.80 3.21
N VAL A 32 -16.76 20.51 4.22
CA VAL A 32 -16.12 19.92 5.39
C VAL A 32 -16.92 20.31 6.62
N CYS A 33 -17.35 19.33 7.42
CA CYS A 33 -18.18 19.60 8.60
C CYS A 33 -17.89 18.66 9.76
N ASN A 34 -18.21 19.11 10.97
CA ASN A 34 -18.34 18.23 12.12
C ASN A 34 -19.67 17.47 12.02
N SER A 35 -19.64 16.18 12.31
CA SER A 35 -20.77 15.29 12.12
C SER A 35 -20.84 14.21 13.19
N VAL A 36 -22.01 13.61 13.34
CA VAL A 36 -22.24 12.40 14.14
C VAL A 36 -22.69 11.31 13.19
N THR A 37 -21.92 10.24 13.07
CA THR A 37 -22.19 9.13 12.16
C THR A 37 -22.45 7.86 12.95
N ARG A 38 -23.26 6.95 12.38
CA ARG A 38 -23.52 5.62 12.95
C ARG A 38 -23.20 4.57 11.89
N PRO A 39 -21.98 4.02 11.86
CA PRO A 39 -21.62 3.02 10.86
C PRO A 39 -22.56 1.81 10.94
N THR A 40 -23.26 1.49 9.84
CA THR A 40 -24.29 0.44 9.81
C THR A 40 -23.68 -0.94 9.94
N TYR A 41 -22.63 -1.21 9.18
CA TYR A 41 -21.90 -2.47 9.19
C TYR A 41 -20.41 -2.26 8.92
N MET A 42 -19.58 -3.20 9.36
CA MET A 42 -18.13 -3.23 9.09
C MET A 42 -17.84 -4.39 8.14
N LEU A 43 -17.15 -4.09 7.03
CA LEU A 43 -16.72 -5.11 6.06
C LEU A 43 -15.21 -5.33 6.14
N THR A 44 -14.80 -6.54 5.81
CA THR A 44 -13.42 -6.81 5.39
C THR A 44 -13.26 -6.43 3.92
N TYR A 45 -12.01 -6.23 3.46
CA TYR A 45 -11.76 -5.92 2.05
C TYR A 45 -12.24 -7.05 1.14
N GLU A 46 -12.07 -8.31 1.56
CA GLU A 46 -12.51 -9.48 0.80
C GLU A 46 -14.03 -9.46 0.60
N SER A 47 -14.79 -9.26 1.69
CA SER A 47 -16.26 -9.20 1.61
C SER A 47 -16.75 -8.01 0.77
N ALA A 48 -16.09 -6.86 0.91
CA ALA A 48 -16.42 -5.67 0.13
C ALA A 48 -16.13 -5.86 -1.37
N SER A 49 -15.03 -6.53 -1.72
CA SER A 49 -14.69 -6.85 -3.11
C SER A 49 -15.68 -7.82 -3.74
N GLU A 50 -16.13 -8.83 -2.99
CA GLU A 50 -17.19 -9.72 -3.45
C GLU A 50 -18.49 -8.95 -3.75
N LEU A 51 -18.92 -8.08 -2.84
CA LEU A 51 -20.13 -7.27 -3.04
C LEU A 51 -20.00 -6.30 -4.23
N LEU A 52 -18.84 -5.65 -4.39
CA LEU A 52 -18.55 -4.80 -5.55
C LEU A 52 -18.61 -5.59 -6.86
N HIS A 53 -18.17 -6.85 -6.86
CA HIS A 53 -18.19 -7.70 -8.04
C HIS A 53 -19.61 -8.18 -8.40
N LEU A 54 -20.39 -8.55 -7.38
CA LEU A 54 -21.77 -9.00 -7.55
C LEU A 54 -22.70 -7.89 -8.05
N ASN A 55 -22.38 -6.62 -7.76
CA ASN A 55 -23.10 -5.44 -8.24
C ASN A 55 -24.62 -5.53 -7.95
N LEU A 56 -24.95 -5.92 -6.72
CA LEU A 56 -26.34 -6.14 -6.27
C LEU A 56 -27.15 -4.85 -6.27
N GLU A 57 -28.44 -4.94 -6.60
CA GLU A 57 -29.33 -3.78 -6.62
C GLU A 57 -29.57 -3.20 -5.21
N GLU A 58 -29.46 -4.05 -4.18
CA GLU A 58 -29.64 -3.68 -2.78
C GLU A 58 -28.46 -2.88 -2.20
N GLU A 59 -27.26 -2.98 -2.77
CA GLU A 59 -26.04 -2.30 -2.30
C GLU A 59 -25.76 -1.02 -3.09
N VAL A 60 -26.75 -0.13 -3.13
CA VAL A 60 -26.72 1.09 -3.95
C VAL A 60 -25.55 2.00 -3.57
N GLU A 61 -25.30 2.20 -2.28
CA GLU A 61 -24.22 3.07 -1.78
C GLU A 61 -22.83 2.55 -2.14
N LEU A 62 -22.61 1.24 -2.02
CA LEU A 62 -21.33 0.63 -2.36
C LEU A 62 -21.07 0.69 -3.87
N ARG A 63 -22.11 0.46 -4.68
CA ARG A 63 -22.04 0.63 -6.14
C ARG A 63 -21.71 2.08 -6.53
N MET A 64 -22.39 3.06 -5.94
CA MET A 64 -22.10 4.48 -6.18
C MET A 64 -20.65 4.85 -5.84
N LEU A 65 -20.10 4.31 -4.74
CA LEU A 65 -18.69 4.50 -4.39
C LEU A 65 -17.76 3.86 -5.43
N GLY A 66 -18.08 2.65 -5.91
CA GLY A 66 -17.31 1.98 -6.97
C GLY A 66 -17.28 2.78 -8.28
N GLU A 67 -18.42 3.32 -8.70
CA GLU A 67 -18.52 4.19 -9.89
C GLU A 67 -17.71 5.49 -9.71
N ALA A 68 -17.84 6.14 -8.55
CA ALA A 68 -17.07 7.34 -8.22
C ALA A 68 -15.55 7.07 -8.21
N THR A 69 -15.12 5.91 -7.69
CA THR A 69 -13.72 5.45 -7.74
C THR A 69 -13.23 5.33 -9.18
N GLY A 70 -14.03 4.74 -10.07
CA GLY A 70 -13.71 4.63 -11.49
C GLY A 70 -13.50 5.98 -12.16
N LEU A 71 -14.40 6.94 -11.93
CA LEU A 71 -14.30 8.31 -12.44
C LEU A 71 -13.04 9.01 -11.92
N ARG A 72 -12.80 8.93 -10.61
CA ARG A 72 -11.65 9.56 -9.95
C ARG A 72 -10.32 9.01 -10.46
N LEU A 73 -10.21 7.69 -10.57
CA LEU A 73 -9.00 7.06 -11.10
C LEU A 73 -8.72 7.51 -12.54
N GLN A 74 -9.74 7.51 -13.40
CA GLN A 74 -9.59 7.96 -14.78
C GLN A 74 -9.20 9.44 -14.87
N TRP A 75 -9.81 10.31 -14.06
CA TRP A 75 -9.46 11.72 -14.02
C TRP A 75 -7.99 11.93 -13.62
N ARG A 76 -7.53 11.28 -12.54
CA ARG A 76 -6.13 11.38 -12.08
C ARG A 76 -5.14 10.85 -13.12
N ARG A 77 -5.50 9.78 -13.85
CA ARG A 77 -4.71 9.25 -14.97
C ARG A 77 -4.64 10.24 -16.14
N LYS A 78 -5.74 10.92 -16.48
CA LYS A 78 -5.75 11.92 -17.56
C LYS A 78 -4.88 13.14 -17.24
N GLN A 79 -4.85 13.57 -15.99
CA GLN A 79 -3.95 14.66 -15.55
C GLN A 79 -2.46 14.32 -15.80
N TYR A 80 -2.07 13.04 -15.73
CA TYR A 80 -0.72 12.57 -16.08
C TYR A 80 -0.40 12.72 -17.58
N GLY A 81 -1.39 12.54 -18.46
CA GLY A 81 -1.19 12.57 -19.92
C GLY A 81 -1.10 13.97 -20.54
N VAL A 82 -1.60 15.01 -19.84
CA VAL A 82 -1.63 16.39 -20.36
C VAL A 82 -0.27 17.11 -20.18
N SER A 83 0.55 16.68 -19.21
CA SER A 83 1.88 17.28 -18.96
C SER A 83 2.95 16.87 -19.99
N MET A 84 2.72 15.86 -20.82
CA MET A 84 3.69 15.39 -21.83
C MET A 84 3.68 16.21 -23.14
N GLN A 85 2.75 17.16 -23.32
CA GLN A 85 2.64 17.95 -24.55
C GLN A 85 3.20 19.37 -24.45
N HIS A 86 3.71 19.80 -23.30
CA HIS A 86 4.32 21.12 -23.15
C HIS A 86 5.77 21.02 -22.66
N SER A 87 6.66 21.55 -23.52
CA SER A 87 8.09 21.84 -23.34
C SER A 87 9.07 20.67 -23.35
N GLU A 88 9.83 20.60 -24.47
CA GLU A 88 11.20 20.11 -24.47
C GLU A 88 11.99 20.88 -23.39
N GLY A 89 12.18 20.29 -22.21
CA GLY A 89 13.12 20.80 -21.20
C GLY A 89 12.53 21.19 -19.84
N CYS A 90 11.92 20.24 -19.12
CA CYS A 90 12.07 20.15 -17.67
C CYS A 90 11.63 18.76 -17.20
N LEU A 91 12.56 17.95 -16.67
CA LEU A 91 12.28 16.60 -16.15
C LEU A 91 11.82 16.62 -14.67
N ASP A 92 11.73 17.80 -14.05
CA ASP A 92 11.54 17.94 -12.61
C ASP A 92 10.06 18.03 -12.17
N ASP A 93 9.14 18.23 -13.12
CA ASP A 93 7.71 18.50 -12.85
C ASP A 93 6.76 17.45 -13.45
N ILE A 94 7.07 16.15 -13.27
CA ILE A 94 6.09 15.08 -13.54
C ILE A 94 5.05 15.06 -12.40
N PHE A 95 4.10 16.00 -12.45
CA PHE A 95 2.95 16.03 -11.55
C PHE A 95 1.89 15.04 -12.05
N GLY A 96 1.96 13.80 -11.58
CA GLY A 96 0.87 12.87 -11.82
C GLY A 96 0.99 11.58 -11.01
N ALA A 97 -0.15 10.94 -10.78
CA ALA A 97 -0.24 9.74 -9.96
C ALA A 97 0.27 8.51 -10.73
N ILE A 98 1.30 7.84 -10.19
CA ILE A 98 1.73 6.52 -10.64
C ILE A 98 0.94 5.48 -9.84
N GLU A 99 0.17 4.64 -10.54
CA GLU A 99 -0.46 3.46 -9.93
C GLU A 99 0.54 2.31 -9.98
N THR A 100 1.32 2.17 -8.91
CA THR A 100 2.11 0.95 -8.68
C THR A 100 1.25 0.01 -7.86
N ALA A 101 0.45 -0.85 -8.53
CA ALA A 101 -0.23 -1.93 -7.83
C ALA A 101 0.82 -2.81 -7.14
N SER A 102 0.95 -2.71 -5.82
CA SER A 102 1.85 -3.54 -5.03
C SER A 102 1.08 -4.71 -4.39
N LEU A 103 1.77 -5.84 -4.29
CA LEU A 103 1.43 -6.88 -3.33
C LEU A 103 2.24 -6.61 -2.07
N GLU A 104 1.58 -6.56 -0.92
CA GLU A 104 2.21 -6.28 0.36
C GLU A 104 1.91 -7.39 1.37
N THR A 105 2.96 -7.83 2.06
CA THR A 105 2.85 -8.84 3.12
C THR A 105 2.29 -8.23 4.40
N ARG A 106 1.24 -8.84 4.95
CA ARG A 106 0.74 -8.55 6.30
C ARG A 106 0.77 -9.80 7.15
N ILE A 107 1.40 -9.71 8.33
CA ILE A 107 1.51 -10.83 9.26
C ILE A 107 0.78 -10.50 10.55
N LYS A 108 -0.07 -11.43 11.01
CA LYS A 108 -0.68 -11.40 12.34
C LYS A 108 -0.18 -12.58 13.15
N VAL A 109 0.36 -12.29 14.33
CA VAL A 109 0.87 -13.30 15.25
C VAL A 109 0.01 -13.30 16.50
N ALA A 110 -0.52 -14.47 16.86
CA ALA A 110 -1.21 -14.68 18.13
C ALA A 110 -0.27 -15.36 19.12
N ASN A 111 -0.32 -14.91 20.38
CA ASN A 111 0.53 -15.36 21.49
C ASN A 111 2.03 -15.40 21.14
N PRO A 112 2.66 -14.23 20.85
CA PRO A 112 4.05 -14.18 20.39
C PRO A 112 5.06 -14.75 21.40
N ASP A 113 4.70 -14.82 22.68
CA ASP A 113 5.55 -15.31 23.77
C ASP A 113 5.46 -16.84 23.96
N ASP A 114 4.53 -17.52 23.28
CA ASP A 114 4.42 -18.98 23.33
C ASP A 114 5.60 -19.64 22.58
N PRO A 115 6.02 -20.87 22.94
CA PRO A 115 7.07 -21.58 22.22
C PRO A 115 6.69 -21.94 20.77
N ASP A 116 5.40 -21.97 20.45
CA ASP A 116 4.88 -22.18 19.09
C ASP A 116 3.75 -21.16 18.79
N PRO A 117 4.08 -19.90 18.46
CA PRO A 117 3.10 -18.86 18.20
C PRO A 117 2.34 -19.12 16.90
N SER A 118 1.06 -18.77 16.84
CA SER A 118 0.29 -18.90 15.59
C SER A 118 0.59 -17.73 14.65
N ILE A 119 1.19 -18.02 13.49
CA ILE A 119 1.57 -17.02 12.48
C ILE A 119 0.60 -17.11 11.29
N ASN A 120 -0.15 -16.04 11.04
CA ASN A 120 -1.07 -15.93 9.92
C ASN A 120 -0.55 -14.87 8.94
N LEU A 121 -0.27 -15.30 7.70
CA LEU A 121 0.18 -14.43 6.62
C LEU A 121 -0.97 -14.10 5.67
N TYR A 122 -1.08 -12.83 5.32
CA TYR A 122 -2.04 -12.28 4.37
C TYR A 122 -1.28 -11.51 3.30
N VAL A 123 -1.73 -11.61 2.06
CA VAL A 123 -1.22 -10.80 0.94
C VAL A 123 -2.24 -9.75 0.61
N GLU A 124 -1.90 -8.49 0.85
CA GLU A 124 -2.72 -7.35 0.49
C GLU A 124 -2.41 -6.97 -0.96
N ASN A 125 -3.43 -6.92 -1.80
CA ASN A 125 -3.28 -6.57 -3.21
C ASN A 125 -3.89 -5.19 -3.43
N GLN A 126 -3.07 -4.17 -3.69
CA GLN A 126 -3.58 -2.82 -3.90
C GLN A 126 -4.45 -2.67 -5.16
N ALA A 127 -4.40 -3.64 -6.09
CA ALA A 127 -5.29 -3.69 -7.24
C ALA A 127 -6.67 -4.28 -6.92
N ASP A 128 -6.87 -4.83 -5.71
CA ASP A 128 -8.17 -5.30 -5.23
C ASP A 128 -9.23 -4.19 -5.31
N PRO A 129 -10.46 -4.47 -5.78
CA PRO A 129 -11.49 -3.46 -5.96
C PRO A 129 -11.79 -2.65 -4.70
N ALA A 130 -11.91 -3.29 -3.53
CA ALA A 130 -12.22 -2.60 -2.29
C ALA A 130 -11.03 -1.77 -1.79
N MET A 131 -9.80 -2.28 -1.88
CA MET A 131 -8.60 -1.50 -1.54
C MET A 131 -8.43 -0.27 -2.43
N ARG A 132 -8.63 -0.43 -3.74
CA ARG A 132 -8.61 0.67 -4.71
C ARG A 132 -9.72 1.69 -4.42
N LEU A 133 -10.94 1.23 -4.10
CA LEU A 133 -12.05 2.11 -3.74
C LEU A 133 -11.69 2.98 -2.54
N VAL A 134 -11.24 2.36 -1.44
CA VAL A 134 -10.88 3.09 -0.22
C VAL A 134 -9.72 4.04 -0.50
N SER A 135 -8.68 3.62 -1.22
CA SER A 135 -7.53 4.47 -1.50
C SER A 135 -7.89 5.69 -2.36
N GLU A 136 -8.69 5.52 -3.43
CA GLU A 136 -9.18 6.65 -4.24
C GLU A 136 -10.04 7.62 -3.43
N MET A 137 -10.93 7.11 -2.58
CA MET A 137 -11.78 7.95 -1.74
C MET A 137 -10.96 8.71 -0.68
N MET A 138 -9.89 8.11 -0.15
CA MET A 138 -8.97 8.79 0.76
C MET A 138 -8.13 9.85 0.04
N ILE A 139 -7.71 9.61 -1.21
CA ILE A 139 -7.02 10.61 -2.03
C ILE A 139 -7.96 11.78 -2.34
N LEU A 140 -9.21 11.50 -2.73
CA LEU A 140 -10.25 12.51 -2.95
C LEU A 140 -10.50 13.36 -1.70
N CYS A 141 -10.62 12.71 -0.54
CA CYS A 141 -10.78 13.40 0.74
C CYS A 141 -9.57 14.30 1.05
N GLY A 142 -8.35 13.80 0.83
CA GLY A 142 -7.12 14.56 1.01
C GLY A 142 -7.05 15.79 0.11
N GLU A 143 -7.44 15.67 -1.17
CA GLU A 143 -7.53 16.78 -2.12
C GLU A 143 -8.53 17.83 -1.64
N ALA A 144 -9.76 17.42 -1.27
CA ALA A 144 -10.79 18.33 -0.79
C ALA A 144 -10.37 19.06 0.50
N ILE A 145 -9.70 18.38 1.44
CA ILE A 145 -9.17 19.01 2.67
C ILE A 145 -8.05 19.98 2.35
N ALA A 146 -7.18 19.66 1.39
CA ALA A 146 -6.11 20.56 0.96
C ALA A 146 -6.70 21.84 0.32
N THR A 147 -7.70 21.70 -0.55
CA THR A 147 -8.41 22.83 -1.15
C THR A 147 -9.12 23.66 -0.07
N PHE A 148 -9.85 23.03 0.86
CA PHE A 148 -10.47 23.71 2.00
C PHE A 148 -9.46 24.50 2.82
N GLY A 149 -8.29 23.90 3.10
CA GLY A 149 -7.23 24.57 3.82
C GLY A 149 -6.68 25.79 3.09
N SER A 150 -6.46 25.67 1.77
CA SER A 150 -5.97 26.75 0.92
C SER A 150 -6.97 27.91 0.87
N ASP A 151 -8.25 27.62 0.60
CA ASP A 151 -9.30 28.64 0.44
C ASP A 151 -9.53 29.44 1.72
N ASN A 152 -9.30 28.82 2.88
CA ASN A 152 -9.50 29.44 4.20
C ASN A 152 -8.19 29.88 4.87
N ASN A 153 -7.05 29.84 4.15
CA ASN A 153 -5.73 30.17 4.67
C ASN A 153 -5.37 29.41 5.96
N LEU A 154 -5.79 28.14 6.05
CA LEU A 154 -5.48 27.28 7.19
C LEU A 154 -4.08 26.69 7.03
N PRO A 155 -3.24 26.81 8.08
CA PRO A 155 -1.97 26.10 8.09
C PRO A 155 -2.24 24.59 8.19
N LEU A 156 -1.93 23.88 7.12
CA LEU A 156 -1.93 22.42 7.02
C LEU A 156 -0.53 21.98 6.54
N ALA A 157 -0.08 20.79 6.91
CA ALA A 157 1.17 20.24 6.36
C ALA A 157 0.86 19.51 5.06
N TYR A 158 0.81 20.29 3.98
CA TYR A 158 0.61 19.80 2.62
C TYR A 158 1.72 18.82 2.23
N ARG A 159 1.36 17.73 1.54
CA ARG A 159 2.33 16.74 1.04
C ARG A 159 2.83 17.16 -0.34
N GLY A 160 4.01 17.76 -0.41
CA GLY A 160 4.80 17.84 -1.65
C GLY A 160 5.61 16.57 -1.85
N GLN A 161 5.61 15.97 -3.04
CA GLN A 161 6.65 14.99 -3.41
C GLN A 161 7.94 15.78 -3.66
N PRO A 162 9.08 15.47 -3.01
CA PRO A 162 9.56 14.13 -2.69
C PRO A 162 9.84 13.86 -1.18
N GLN A 163 9.43 12.66 -0.73
CA GLN A 163 9.99 11.90 0.40
C GLN A 163 9.69 12.31 1.87
N SER A 164 8.50 12.82 2.18
CA SER A 164 8.01 12.79 3.57
C SER A 164 6.65 12.09 3.71
N ASN A 165 6.69 10.86 4.22
CA ASN A 165 5.50 10.16 4.74
C ASN A 165 5.18 10.74 6.12
N ILE A 166 4.52 11.90 6.14
CA ILE A 166 4.09 12.54 7.39
C ILE A 166 2.69 12.03 7.75
N ASP A 167 2.57 11.32 8.87
CA ASP A 167 1.27 11.00 9.50
C ASP A 167 0.90 12.08 10.54
N ALA A 168 0.63 13.29 10.03
CA ALA A 168 0.20 14.44 10.84
C ALA A 168 -1.30 14.76 10.67
N SER A 169 -2.09 13.81 10.14
CA SER A 169 -3.51 13.99 9.84
C SER A 169 -4.32 14.49 11.05
N LEU A 170 -3.97 14.07 12.26
CA LEU A 170 -4.60 14.52 13.49
C LEU A 170 -4.47 16.05 13.71
N PHE A 171 -3.29 16.62 13.44
CA PHE A 171 -3.04 18.05 13.60
C PHE A 171 -3.81 18.88 12.57
N PHE A 172 -3.98 18.36 11.34
CA PHE A 172 -4.84 18.98 10.34
C PHE A 172 -6.27 19.08 10.83
N PHE A 173 -6.81 17.97 11.36
CA PHE A 173 -8.16 17.97 11.89
C PHE A 173 -8.33 18.86 13.12
N PHE A 174 -7.29 19.15 13.90
CA PHE A 174 -7.39 20.15 14.96
C PHE A 174 -7.54 21.58 14.42
N ASN A 175 -6.74 21.97 13.44
CA ASN A 175 -6.86 23.27 12.79
C ASN A 175 -8.20 23.43 12.05
N VAL A 176 -8.62 22.40 11.31
CA VAL A 176 -9.94 22.36 10.66
C VAL A 176 -11.06 22.45 11.69
N LYS A 177 -11.02 21.68 12.79
CA LYS A 177 -12.07 21.72 13.82
C LYS A 177 -12.16 23.07 14.53
N ALA A 178 -11.03 23.71 14.82
CA ALA A 178 -11.01 25.04 15.42
C ALA A 178 -11.67 26.06 14.49
N PHE A 179 -11.28 26.04 13.21
CA PHE A 179 -11.88 26.90 12.20
C PHE A 179 -13.39 26.67 12.05
N LEU A 180 -13.83 25.40 12.01
CA LEU A 180 -15.27 25.06 11.95
C LEU A 180 -16.07 25.52 13.18
N ARG A 181 -15.41 25.85 14.29
CA ARG A 181 -16.04 26.42 15.50
C ARG A 181 -15.99 27.95 15.53
N GLY A 182 -15.27 28.58 14.59
CA GLY A 182 -14.98 30.01 14.61
C GLY A 182 -13.80 30.41 15.50
N ASP A 183 -13.04 29.43 16.00
CA ASP A 183 -11.86 29.64 16.84
C ASP A 183 -10.61 29.86 15.98
N SER A 184 -9.58 30.49 16.56
CA SER A 184 -8.27 30.59 15.90
C SER A 184 -7.59 29.20 15.81
N PRO A 185 -6.90 28.89 14.70
CA PRO A 185 -6.18 27.63 14.58
C PRO A 185 -5.14 27.46 15.70
N PRO A 186 -5.13 26.32 16.41
CA PRO A 186 -4.21 26.10 17.54
C PRO A 186 -2.74 25.95 17.13
N PHE A 187 -2.45 25.65 15.86
CA PHE A 187 -1.08 25.50 15.35
C PHE A 187 -0.82 26.42 14.15
N SER A 188 0.28 27.17 14.21
CA SER A 188 0.78 27.96 13.09
C SER A 188 1.52 27.09 12.05
N ALA A 189 1.76 27.63 10.85
CA ALA A 189 2.51 26.94 9.81
C ALA A 189 3.91 26.50 10.27
N GLY A 190 4.66 27.39 10.93
CA GLY A 190 6.01 27.06 11.45
C GLY A 190 5.99 26.02 12.57
N GLN A 191 4.94 26.02 13.41
CA GLN A 191 4.76 24.97 14.42
C GLN A 191 4.47 23.62 13.77
N LEU A 192 3.62 23.59 12.73
CA LEU A 192 3.33 22.37 12.00
C LEU A 192 4.55 21.82 11.26
N GLU A 193 5.40 22.68 10.71
CA GLU A 193 6.66 22.28 10.06
C GLU A 193 7.62 21.62 11.07
N GLY A 194 7.78 22.23 12.25
CA GLY A 194 8.57 21.64 13.35
C GLY A 194 8.03 20.30 13.82
N ILE A 195 6.70 20.19 14.03
CA ILE A 195 6.03 18.94 14.40
C ILE A 195 6.20 17.88 13.31
N ALA A 196 5.99 18.25 12.04
CA ALA A 196 6.12 17.33 10.91
C ALA A 196 7.53 16.74 10.80
N SER A 197 8.57 17.55 11.03
CA SER A 197 9.96 17.09 11.05
C SER A 197 10.21 16.04 12.14
N ILE A 198 9.73 16.29 13.36
CA ILE A 198 9.84 15.36 14.50
C ILE A 198 9.05 14.07 14.23
N VAL A 199 7.81 14.18 13.76
CA VAL A 199 6.97 13.03 13.41
C VAL A 199 7.63 12.19 12.32
N ASN A 200 8.22 12.80 11.30
CA ASN A 200 8.93 12.10 10.23
C ASN A 200 10.15 11.31 10.76
N MET A 201 10.93 11.90 11.68
CA MET A 201 12.02 11.19 12.36
C MET A 201 11.53 9.94 13.10
N HIS A 202 10.47 10.08 13.90
CA HIS A 202 9.90 8.94 14.65
C HIS A 202 9.25 7.91 13.73
N ALA A 203 8.54 8.34 12.69
CA ALA A 203 7.93 7.46 11.70
C ALA A 203 8.98 6.60 10.98
N ARG A 204 10.15 7.17 10.65
CA ARG A 204 11.28 6.41 10.08
C ARG A 204 11.81 5.34 11.04
N VAL A 205 11.93 5.66 12.33
CA VAL A 205 12.37 4.70 13.35
C VAL A 205 11.34 3.59 13.51
N ALA A 206 10.06 3.95 13.67
CA ALA A 206 8.96 3.01 13.80
C ALA A 206 8.87 2.08 12.57
N LYS A 207 9.00 2.63 11.36
CA LYS A 207 9.00 1.84 10.12
C LYS A 207 10.17 0.86 10.07
N ARG A 208 11.37 1.25 10.52
CA ARG A 208 12.52 0.32 10.60
C ARG A 208 12.25 -0.83 11.58
N LEU A 209 11.76 -0.53 12.78
CA LEU A 209 11.43 -1.54 13.80
C LEU A 209 10.30 -2.48 13.32
N PHE A 210 9.25 -1.90 12.73
CA PHE A 210 8.15 -2.66 12.14
C PHE A 210 8.66 -3.60 11.04
N ASN A 211 9.48 -3.09 10.12
CA ASN A 211 10.07 -3.92 9.06
C ASN A 211 10.92 -5.04 9.65
N SER A 212 11.77 -4.77 10.65
CA SER A 212 12.57 -5.81 11.31
C SER A 212 11.69 -6.91 11.95
N SER A 213 10.60 -6.53 12.59
CA SER A 213 9.62 -7.47 13.14
C SER A 213 8.91 -8.27 12.05
N LEU A 214 8.44 -7.60 11.00
CA LEU A 214 7.80 -8.22 9.84
C LEU A 214 8.73 -9.27 9.20
N TRP A 215 10.00 -8.91 8.99
CA TRP A 215 11.02 -9.80 8.47
C TRP A 215 11.22 -11.02 9.34
N TYR A 216 11.35 -10.85 10.66
CA TYR A 216 11.51 -11.97 11.59
C TYR A 216 10.33 -12.96 11.48
N TRP A 217 9.10 -12.47 11.55
CA TRP A 217 7.92 -13.33 11.49
C TRP A 217 7.70 -13.96 10.12
N LEU A 218 8.11 -13.27 9.05
CA LEU A 218 8.08 -13.82 7.70
C LEU A 218 9.05 -15.00 7.57
N LEU A 219 10.28 -14.84 8.07
CA LEU A 219 11.27 -15.91 8.05
C LEU A 219 10.79 -17.12 8.87
N GLU A 220 10.22 -16.87 10.05
CA GLU A 220 9.67 -17.93 10.90
C GLU A 220 8.48 -18.63 10.23
N TYR A 221 7.61 -17.89 9.53
CA TYR A 221 6.54 -18.46 8.72
C TYR A 221 7.08 -19.36 7.61
N LEU A 222 8.07 -18.89 6.83
CA LEU A 222 8.69 -19.64 5.74
C LEU A 222 9.40 -20.89 6.25
N ARG A 223 10.07 -20.81 7.41
CA ARG A 223 10.75 -21.94 8.05
C ARG A 223 9.80 -23.08 8.41
N ARG A 224 8.56 -22.76 8.77
CA ARG A 224 7.52 -23.75 9.14
C ARG A 224 6.83 -24.39 7.95
N GLN A 225 7.07 -23.88 6.73
CA GLN A 225 6.50 -24.49 5.53
C GLN A 225 7.20 -25.82 5.21
N PRO A 226 6.52 -26.76 4.53
CA PRO A 226 7.15 -27.97 4.02
C PRO A 226 8.39 -27.63 3.18
N LYS A 227 9.49 -28.36 3.36
CA LYS A 227 10.75 -28.06 2.65
C LYS A 227 10.62 -28.16 1.13
N ASP A 228 9.72 -29.01 0.66
CA ASP A 228 9.37 -29.26 -0.73
C ASP A 228 8.35 -28.26 -1.30
N LYS A 229 7.83 -27.34 -0.48
CA LYS A 229 6.89 -26.31 -0.93
C LYS A 229 7.58 -25.38 -1.94
N ARG A 230 6.94 -25.26 -3.10
CA ARG A 230 7.33 -24.30 -4.14
C ARG A 230 6.46 -23.06 -4.04
N PHE A 231 7.07 -21.91 -4.28
CA PHE A 231 6.44 -20.61 -4.29
C PHE A 231 6.55 -20.02 -5.69
N ARG A 232 5.42 -19.52 -6.21
CA ARG A 232 5.42 -18.77 -7.46
C ARG A 232 5.98 -17.38 -7.24
N ALA A 233 6.88 -16.97 -8.13
CA ALA A 233 7.49 -15.66 -8.10
C ALA A 233 7.57 -15.01 -9.48
N LEU A 234 7.48 -13.68 -9.51
CA LEU A 234 7.61 -12.86 -10.72
C LEU A 234 8.97 -12.17 -10.75
N ILE A 235 9.68 -12.24 -11.88
CA ILE A 235 10.93 -11.50 -12.07
C ILE A 235 10.63 -10.01 -12.26
N LEU A 236 11.00 -9.17 -11.29
CA LEU A 236 10.73 -7.73 -11.33
C LEU A 236 11.81 -6.94 -12.05
N LYS A 237 13.08 -7.23 -11.75
CA LYS A 237 14.24 -6.58 -12.36
C LYS A 237 15.48 -7.41 -12.23
N SER A 238 16.39 -7.27 -13.19
CA SER A 238 17.76 -7.76 -13.04
C SER A 238 18.54 -6.82 -12.11
N ILE A 239 19.33 -7.37 -11.19
CA ILE A 239 20.21 -6.59 -10.30
C ILE A 239 21.63 -6.59 -10.87
N LYS A 240 22.26 -7.77 -10.89
CA LYS A 240 23.62 -7.97 -11.42
C LYS A 240 23.82 -9.45 -11.73
N ASP A 241 24.54 -9.73 -12.81
CA ASP A 241 24.80 -11.09 -13.29
C ASP A 241 23.49 -11.86 -13.51
N ARG A 242 23.34 -13.04 -12.89
CA ARG A 242 22.10 -13.84 -12.91
C ARG A 242 21.25 -13.63 -11.66
N ILE A 243 21.50 -12.59 -10.87
CA ILE A 243 20.70 -12.26 -9.69
C ILE A 243 19.59 -11.30 -10.10
N ALA A 244 18.36 -11.71 -9.86
CA ALA A 244 17.18 -10.90 -10.11
C ALA A 244 16.42 -10.61 -8.81
N ALA A 245 15.75 -9.46 -8.76
CA ALA A 245 14.73 -9.18 -7.77
C ALA A 245 13.43 -9.86 -8.19
N LEU A 246 12.84 -10.64 -7.29
CA LEU A 246 11.66 -11.46 -7.49
C LEU A 246 10.56 -11.03 -6.52
N LEU A 247 9.30 -11.14 -6.93
CA LEU A 247 8.13 -10.99 -6.06
C LEU A 247 7.50 -12.35 -5.83
N LEU A 248 7.58 -12.89 -4.62
CA LEU A 248 6.85 -14.09 -4.22
C LEU A 248 5.37 -13.74 -4.10
N VAL A 249 4.56 -14.18 -5.06
CA VAL A 249 3.16 -13.75 -5.21
C VAL A 249 2.31 -14.21 -4.03
N GLU A 250 2.52 -15.44 -3.57
CA GLU A 250 1.77 -16.05 -2.46
C GLU A 250 2.08 -15.45 -1.09
N VAL A 251 3.16 -14.67 -1.01
CA VAL A 251 3.67 -14.08 0.22
C VAL A 251 3.57 -12.55 0.17
N GLY A 252 3.48 -11.95 -1.02
CA GLY A 252 3.49 -10.50 -1.22
C GLY A 252 4.86 -9.88 -0.96
N PHE A 253 5.94 -10.64 -1.22
CA PHE A 253 7.26 -10.33 -0.70
C PHE A 253 8.34 -10.26 -1.75
N GLN A 254 9.18 -9.22 -1.70
CA GLN A 254 10.31 -9.06 -2.60
C GLN A 254 11.57 -9.73 -2.06
N ALA A 255 12.25 -10.51 -2.90
CA ALA A 255 13.51 -11.14 -2.56
C ALA A 255 14.46 -11.19 -3.74
N SER A 256 15.68 -11.66 -3.53
CA SER A 256 16.67 -11.82 -4.59
C SER A 256 17.06 -13.29 -4.75
N ALA A 257 17.14 -13.77 -5.99
CA ALA A 257 17.55 -15.13 -6.29
C ALA A 257 18.31 -15.22 -7.63
N TRP A 258 19.02 -16.34 -7.79
CA TRP A 258 19.77 -16.69 -9.00
C TRP A 258 18.89 -17.27 -10.10
N VAL A 259 18.54 -16.51 -11.13
CA VAL A 259 17.65 -16.97 -12.21
C VAL A 259 18.38 -17.76 -13.31
N SER A 260 17.62 -18.63 -13.99
CA SER A 260 18.08 -19.43 -15.11
C SER A 260 18.51 -18.57 -16.31
N VAL A 261 19.39 -19.10 -17.15
CA VAL A 261 19.81 -18.42 -18.38
C VAL A 261 18.63 -18.33 -19.34
N GLY A 262 18.31 -17.13 -19.82
CA GLY A 262 17.20 -16.88 -20.75
C GLY A 262 15.92 -16.34 -20.10
N SER A 263 15.85 -16.29 -18.76
CA SER A 263 14.72 -15.67 -18.06
C SER A 263 14.68 -14.16 -18.26
N GLN A 264 13.49 -13.63 -18.50
CA GLN A 264 13.22 -12.22 -18.76
C GLN A 264 12.44 -11.58 -17.62
N ILE A 265 12.43 -10.24 -17.60
CA ILE A 265 11.60 -9.47 -16.67
C ILE A 265 10.13 -9.75 -17.00
N GLY A 266 9.33 -10.05 -15.99
CA GLY A 266 7.92 -10.43 -16.11
C GLY A 266 7.68 -11.94 -16.14
N ASP A 267 8.71 -12.76 -16.32
CA ASP A 267 8.56 -14.23 -16.30
C ASP A 267 8.15 -14.73 -14.90
N GLU A 268 7.27 -15.73 -14.90
CA GLU A 268 6.91 -16.51 -13.71
C GLU A 268 7.91 -17.66 -13.51
N VAL A 269 8.38 -17.80 -12.28
CA VAL A 269 9.30 -18.87 -11.86
C VAL A 269 8.82 -19.52 -10.58
N GLU A 270 9.11 -20.81 -10.42
CA GLU A 270 8.89 -21.52 -9.16
C GLU A 270 10.17 -21.54 -8.33
N LEU A 271 10.06 -21.18 -7.06
CA LEU A 271 11.17 -21.12 -6.11
C LEU A 271 10.93 -22.06 -4.96
N GLN A 272 11.98 -22.73 -4.50
CA GLN A 272 11.97 -23.50 -3.27
C GLN A 272 12.89 -22.81 -2.25
N VAL A 273 12.47 -22.78 -1.00
CA VAL A 273 13.23 -22.15 0.09
C VAL A 273 14.20 -23.18 0.66
N GLU A 274 15.47 -23.12 0.27
CA GLU A 274 16.50 -24.06 0.76
C GLU A 274 17.14 -23.60 2.08
N GLU A 275 17.55 -22.34 2.18
CA GLU A 275 18.22 -21.80 3.36
C GLU A 275 17.78 -20.35 3.63
N LEU A 276 17.40 -20.07 4.89
CA LEU A 276 16.95 -18.75 5.34
C LEU A 276 18.12 -18.05 6.04
N ILE A 277 18.89 -17.25 5.31
CA ILE A 277 19.95 -16.41 5.87
C ILE A 277 19.37 -15.03 6.21
N HIS A 278 19.90 -14.39 7.26
CA HIS A 278 19.53 -13.05 7.75
C HIS A 278 19.58 -11.93 6.67
N VAL A 279 20.17 -12.26 5.51
CA VAL A 279 20.12 -11.53 4.24
C VAL A 279 19.63 -12.56 3.20
N MET A 280 18.34 -12.57 2.89
CA MET A 280 17.71 -13.69 2.19
C MET A 280 18.09 -13.70 0.69
N ILE A 281 19.18 -14.40 0.37
CA ILE A 281 19.46 -14.94 -0.96
C ILE A 281 18.66 -16.24 -1.06
N PHE A 282 17.61 -16.27 -1.88
CA PHE A 282 17.00 -17.55 -2.24
C PHE A 282 17.97 -18.26 -3.20
N CYS A 283 18.44 -19.45 -2.80
CA CYS A 283 19.05 -20.36 -3.76
C CYS A 283 17.92 -20.95 -4.60
N LEU A 284 17.90 -20.67 -5.92
CA LEU A 284 17.07 -21.48 -6.80
C LEU A 284 17.60 -22.89 -6.69
N SER A 285 16.76 -23.81 -6.20
CA SER A 285 17.10 -25.23 -6.27
C SER A 285 17.49 -25.54 -7.71
N ARG A 286 18.74 -26.00 -7.90
CA ARG A 286 19.17 -26.59 -9.15
C ARG A 286 18.35 -27.86 -9.36
N ARG A 287 17.21 -27.70 -10.03
CA ARG A 287 16.49 -28.62 -10.94
C ARG A 287 15.01 -28.24 -10.98
N LEU A 288 14.69 -27.20 -11.72
CA LEU A 288 13.53 -27.29 -12.60
C LEU A 288 14.07 -27.26 -14.02
N CYS A 289 14.25 -28.49 -14.52
CA CYS A 289 14.11 -28.73 -15.95
C CYS A 289 12.78 -28.08 -16.35
N VAL A 290 12.83 -27.12 -17.27
CA VAL A 290 11.78 -27.09 -18.28
C VAL A 290 11.91 -28.45 -18.96
N GLU A 291 11.06 -29.41 -18.57
CA GLU A 291 10.92 -30.66 -19.31
C GLU A 291 10.39 -30.30 -20.70
N HIS A 292 11.28 -29.97 -21.62
CA HIS A 292 11.18 -30.56 -22.94
C HIS A 292 11.87 -31.92 -22.84
N GLU A 293 11.15 -32.95 -23.24
CA GLU A 293 11.62 -34.34 -23.30
C GLU A 293 13.06 -34.43 -23.84
N ASP A 294 13.84 -35.28 -23.16
CA ASP A 294 15.01 -36.02 -23.61
C ASP A 294 16.39 -35.71 -22.98
N THR A 295 16.82 -36.72 -22.21
CA THR A 295 18.18 -37.21 -21.88
C THR A 295 18.94 -36.71 -20.63
N PRO A 296 19.56 -37.63 -19.85
CA PRO A 296 20.24 -37.34 -18.59
C PRO A 296 21.76 -37.21 -18.76
N LEU A 297 22.45 -36.52 -17.84
CA LEU A 297 23.57 -37.08 -17.03
C LEU A 297 24.36 -36.05 -16.19
N ALA A 298 24.88 -36.61 -15.09
CA ALA A 298 26.10 -36.27 -14.34
C ALA A 298 26.11 -35.06 -13.38
N GLY A 299 26.43 -35.38 -12.12
CA GLY A 299 26.59 -34.44 -11.03
C GLY A 299 27.98 -33.80 -10.95
N LEU A 300 28.03 -32.71 -10.19
CA LEU A 300 29.24 -32.17 -9.60
C LEU A 300 28.85 -31.37 -8.36
N ASN A 301 29.37 -31.84 -7.22
CA ASN A 301 29.43 -31.11 -5.96
C ASN A 301 30.28 -29.85 -6.15
N SER A 302 29.83 -28.72 -5.62
CA SER A 302 30.72 -27.62 -5.29
C SER A 302 30.08 -26.78 -4.18
N GLU A 303 30.61 -26.96 -2.98
CA GLU A 303 30.64 -25.96 -1.90
C GLU A 303 31.14 -24.62 -2.46
N LEU A 304 30.61 -23.49 -1.97
CA LEU A 304 31.41 -22.31 -1.57
C LEU A 304 30.52 -21.20 -1.00
N SER A 305 31.00 -20.68 0.11
CA SER A 305 30.45 -19.65 0.99
C SER A 305 30.92 -18.23 0.62
N LEU A 306 30.18 -17.24 1.17
CA LEU A 306 30.56 -15.83 1.43
C LEU A 306 30.68 -14.86 0.23
N PHE A 307 29.82 -13.83 0.18
CA PHE A 307 30.04 -12.49 0.76
C PHE A 307 28.71 -11.73 0.89
#